data_AF-A0A7C0ZSL1-F1
#
_entry.id   AF-A0A7C0ZSL1-F1
#
_cell.length_a   1.000
_cell.length_b   1.000
_cell.length_c   1.000
_cell.angle_alpha   90.00
_cell.angle_beta   90.00
_cell.angle_gamma   90.00
#
_symmetry.space_group_name_H-M   'P 1'
#
loop_
_entity.id
_entity.type
_entity.pdbx_description
1 polymer ?
#
loop_
_entity_poly.entity_id
_entity_poly.type
_entity_poly.pdbx_seq_one_letter_code
_entity_poly.pdbx_strand_id
1 'polypeptide(L)'
;MPVYAEIYQFAASVGSLEGYVYKKSSAEDLDLLALSVWTDNIRQAYNNLPTEALQEFQDFLNQTVSRAIHSLKAALGENHELVLKLKPMVKGEENLPISADDFNKKKWFQH
;
A
#
# COMPACT_ATOMS: atom_id res chain seq x y z
N MET A 1 -17.63 9.29 -14.36
CA MET A 1 -17.83 7.90 -13.88
C MET A 1 -16.60 6.99 -13.98
N PRO A 2 -15.72 7.02 -15.00
CA PRO A 2 -14.58 6.08 -15.05
C PRO A 2 -13.60 6.25 -13.88
N VAL A 3 -13.30 7.49 -13.47
CA VAL A 3 -12.35 7.78 -12.39
C VAL A 3 -12.72 7.16 -11.03
N TYR A 4 -14.00 7.12 -10.66
CA TYR A 4 -14.41 6.51 -9.39
C TYR A 4 -14.23 4.98 -9.39
N ALA A 5 -14.47 4.35 -10.54
CA ALA A 5 -14.23 2.92 -10.71
C ALA A 5 -12.72 2.62 -10.68
N GLU A 6 -11.90 3.46 -11.32
CA GLU A 6 -10.43 3.35 -11.29
C GLU A 6 -9.87 3.52 -9.87
N ILE A 7 -10.34 4.53 -9.13
CA ILE A 7 -9.96 4.74 -7.71
C ILE A 7 -10.38 3.53 -6.87
N TYR A 8 -11.59 3.02 -7.06
CA TYR A 8 -12.06 1.85 -6.32
C TYR A 8 -11.22 0.60 -6.63
N GLN A 9 -10.95 0.31 -7.91
CA GLN A 9 -10.13 -0.83 -8.31
C GLN A 9 -8.69 -0.72 -7.78
N PHE A 10 -8.12 0.49 -7.82
CA PHE A 10 -6.82 0.77 -7.23
C PHE A 10 -6.83 0.53 -5.71
N ALA A 11 -7.79 1.13 -4.98
CA ALA A 11 -7.89 0.98 -3.53
C ALA A 11 -8.12 -0.48 -3.11
N ALA A 12 -8.97 -1.22 -3.84
CA ALA A 12 -9.19 -2.65 -3.62
C ALA A 12 -7.91 -3.46 -3.83
N SER A 13 -7.11 -3.13 -4.86
CA SER A 13 -5.84 -3.80 -5.14
C SER A 13 -4.80 -3.52 -4.04
N VAL A 14 -4.67 -2.28 -3.59
CA VAL A 14 -3.73 -1.90 -2.52
C VAL A 14 -4.12 -2.52 -1.18
N GLY A 15 -5.41 -2.51 -0.82
CA GLY A 15 -5.89 -3.16 0.41
C GLY A 15 -5.72 -4.68 0.36
N SER A 16 -5.89 -5.29 -0.81
CA SER A 16 -5.63 -6.72 -1.01
C SER A 16 -4.14 -7.04 -0.87
N LEU A 17 -3.24 -6.18 -1.37
CA LEU A 17 -1.80 -6.33 -1.19
C LEU A 17 -1.44 -6.27 0.31
N GLU A 18 -1.92 -5.26 1.03
CA GLU A 18 -1.74 -5.14 2.48
C GLU A 18 -2.20 -6.41 3.21
N GLY A 19 -3.42 -6.87 2.93
CA GLY A 19 -3.97 -8.09 3.54
C GLY A 19 -3.17 -9.34 3.21
N TYR A 20 -2.64 -9.47 1.99
CA TYR A 20 -1.83 -10.61 1.59
C TYR A 20 -0.48 -10.66 2.32
N VAL A 21 0.19 -9.51 2.48
CA VAL A 21 1.52 -9.46 3.12
C VAL A 21 1.44 -9.45 4.64
N TYR A 22 0.29 -9.11 5.22
CA TYR A 22 0.11 -9.00 6.66
C TYR A 22 0.45 -10.31 7.37
N LYS A 23 1.26 -10.22 8.44
CA LYS A 23 1.75 -11.34 9.27
C LYS A 23 2.57 -12.41 8.54
N LYS A 24 2.97 -12.18 7.30
CA LYS A 24 3.98 -13.01 6.64
C LYS A 24 5.36 -12.56 7.10
N SER A 25 6.12 -13.50 7.67
CA SER A 25 7.34 -13.20 8.42
C SER A 25 8.61 -13.66 7.72
N SER A 26 8.50 -14.43 6.66
CA SER A 26 9.65 -14.88 5.88
C SER A 26 9.36 -14.87 4.37
N ALA A 27 10.43 -14.98 3.58
CA ALA A 27 10.32 -15.09 2.14
C ALA A 27 9.57 -16.36 1.69
N GLU A 28 9.61 -17.44 2.49
CA GLU A 28 8.90 -18.69 2.14
C GLU A 28 7.36 -18.54 2.21
N ASP A 29 6.85 -17.58 2.98
CA ASP A 29 5.41 -17.28 3.08
C ASP A 29 4.88 -16.51 1.85
N LEU A 30 5.77 -16.04 0.98
CA LEU A 30 5.49 -15.06 -0.07
C LEU A 30 5.69 -15.67 -1.47
N ASP A 31 4.70 -15.48 -2.34
CA ASP A 31 4.88 -15.67 -3.78
C ASP A 31 5.54 -14.41 -4.36
N LEU A 32 6.87 -14.42 -4.43
CA LEU A 32 7.66 -13.27 -4.89
C LEU A 32 7.41 -12.93 -6.37
N LEU A 33 7.11 -13.93 -7.20
CA LEU A 33 6.81 -13.71 -8.62
C LEU A 33 5.48 -12.98 -8.77
N ALA A 34 4.44 -13.45 -8.08
CA ALA A 34 3.14 -12.78 -8.06
C ALA A 34 3.23 -11.37 -7.44
N LEU A 35 3.96 -11.21 -6.34
CA LEU A 35 4.14 -9.92 -5.68
C LEU A 35 4.84 -8.88 -6.54
N SER A 36 5.84 -9.29 -7.33
CA SER A 36 6.53 -8.36 -8.23
C SER A 36 5.58 -7.82 -9.29
N VAL A 37 4.81 -8.70 -9.95
CA VAL A 37 3.77 -8.31 -10.92
C VAL A 37 2.70 -7.42 -10.26
N TRP A 38 2.23 -7.80 -9.07
CA TRP A 38 1.20 -7.04 -8.37
C TRP A 38 1.66 -5.64 -7.98
N THR A 39 2.88 -5.53 -7.46
CA THR A 39 3.49 -4.26 -7.08
C THR A 39 3.68 -3.35 -8.30
N ASP A 40 4.11 -3.91 -9.43
CA ASP A 40 4.28 -3.15 -10.67
C ASP A 40 2.94 -2.63 -11.21
N ASN A 41 1.89 -3.46 -11.19
CA ASN A 41 0.54 -3.06 -11.59
C ASN A 41 -0.03 -1.96 -10.67
N ILE A 42 0.16 -2.09 -9.35
CA ILE A 42 -0.26 -1.06 -8.38
C ILE A 42 0.47 0.25 -8.63
N ARG A 43 1.78 0.21 -8.88
CA ARG A 43 2.58 1.41 -9.16
C ARG A 43 2.14 2.08 -10.46
N GLN A 44 1.86 1.28 -11.50
CA GLN A 44 1.36 1.79 -12.77
C GLN A 44 -0.02 2.45 -12.60
N ALA A 45 -0.93 1.81 -11.87
CA ALA A 45 -2.23 2.38 -11.55
C ALA A 45 -2.11 3.69 -10.78
N TYR A 46 -1.27 3.75 -9.75
CA TYR A 46 -0.99 4.97 -8.98
C TYR A 46 -0.53 6.12 -9.88
N ASN A 47 0.40 5.87 -10.81
CA ASN A 47 0.93 6.88 -11.73
C ASN A 47 -0.09 7.36 -12.78
N ASN A 48 -1.13 6.57 -13.04
CA ASN A 48 -2.18 6.91 -14.01
C ASN A 48 -3.37 7.64 -13.37
N LEU A 49 -3.47 7.68 -12.04
CA LEU A 49 -4.54 8.40 -11.36
C LEU A 49 -4.31 9.92 -11.41
N PRO A 50 -5.37 10.73 -11.58
CA PRO A 50 -5.25 12.19 -11.52
C PRO A 50 -4.68 12.66 -10.19
N THR A 51 -3.81 13.67 -10.22
CA THR A 51 -3.17 14.23 -9.03
C THR A 51 -4.20 14.75 -8.03
N GLU A 52 -5.28 15.37 -8.51
CA GLU A 52 -6.37 15.90 -7.68
C GLU A 52 -7.08 14.76 -6.94
N ALA A 53 -7.30 13.62 -7.60
CA ALA A 53 -7.90 12.46 -6.96
C ALA A 53 -6.97 11.88 -5.89
N LEU A 54 -5.67 11.77 -6.19
CA LEU A 54 -4.67 11.28 -5.21
C LEU A 54 -4.67 12.15 -3.94
N GLN A 55 -4.75 13.48 -4.08
CA GLN A 55 -4.76 14.41 -2.95
C GLN A 55 -5.93 14.15 -1.98
N GLU A 56 -7.11 13.79 -2.49
CA GLU A 56 -8.30 13.53 -1.67
C GLU A 56 -8.17 12.30 -0.76
N PHE A 57 -7.33 11.32 -1.11
CA PHE A 57 -7.19 10.09 -0.34
C PHE A 57 -5.75 9.72 0.06
N GLN A 58 -4.77 10.59 -0.19
CA GLN A 58 -3.34 10.30 0.02
C GLN A 58 -3.06 9.82 1.46
N ASP A 59 -3.70 10.39 2.47
CA ASP A 59 -3.56 9.95 3.87
C ASP A 59 -4.03 8.51 4.10
N PHE A 60 -5.11 8.10 3.41
CA PHE A 60 -5.59 6.72 3.49
C PHE A 60 -4.65 5.76 2.76
N LEU A 61 -4.11 6.19 1.63
CA LEU A 61 -3.12 5.42 0.88
C LEU A 61 -1.82 5.25 1.67
N ASN A 62 -1.29 6.34 2.25
CA ASN A 62 -0.10 6.35 3.09
C ASN A 62 -0.16 5.29 4.17
N GLN A 63 -1.28 5.23 4.89
CA GLN A 63 -1.46 4.27 5.96
C GLN A 63 -1.44 2.82 5.45
N THR A 64 -2.20 2.56 4.39
CA THR A 64 -2.34 1.20 3.81
C THR A 64 -1.02 0.71 3.24
N VAL A 65 -0.36 1.53 2.42
CA VAL A 65 0.93 1.19 1.81
C VAL A 65 2.03 1.10 2.86
N SER A 66 2.04 1.96 3.89
CA SER A 66 3.06 1.88 4.95
C SER A 66 2.96 0.59 5.76
N ARG A 67 1.75 0.12 6.11
CA ARG A 67 1.59 -1.18 6.78
C ARG A 67 2.02 -2.35 5.90
N ALA A 68 1.72 -2.30 4.60
CA ALA A 68 2.21 -3.27 3.63
C ALA A 68 3.74 -3.27 3.55
N ILE A 69 4.37 -2.07 3.50
CA ILE A 69 5.82 -1.90 3.53
C ILE A 69 6.40 -2.49 4.80
N HIS A 70 5.84 -2.22 5.99
CA HIS A 70 6.33 -2.79 7.24
C HIS A 70 6.29 -4.31 7.24
N SER A 71 5.23 -4.91 6.71
CA SER A 71 5.12 -6.36 6.57
C SER A 71 6.20 -6.92 5.63
N LEU A 72 6.40 -6.29 4.47
CA LEU A 72 7.44 -6.68 3.52
C LEU A 72 8.85 -6.49 4.07
N LYS A 73 9.10 -5.41 4.84
CA LYS A 73 10.37 -5.17 5.52
C LYS A 73 10.69 -6.28 6.52
N ALA A 74 9.69 -6.73 7.28
CA ALA A 74 9.86 -7.81 8.24
C ALA A 74 10.24 -9.14 7.54
N ALA A 75 9.61 -9.44 6.40
CA ALA A 75 9.85 -10.68 5.66
C ALA A 75 11.10 -10.69 4.77
N LEU A 76 11.44 -9.54 4.16
CA LEU A 76 12.42 -9.45 3.06
C LEU A 76 13.56 -8.45 3.31
N GLY A 77 13.42 -7.59 4.33
CA GLY A 77 14.38 -6.53 4.65
C GLY A 77 14.09 -5.16 4.00
N GLU A 78 14.65 -4.11 4.60
CA GLU A 78 14.49 -2.67 4.27
C GLU A 78 14.79 -2.32 2.79
N ASN A 79 15.75 -3.03 2.20
CA ASN A 79 16.31 -2.72 0.89
C ASN A 79 15.81 -3.65 -0.23
N HIS A 80 14.86 -4.54 0.07
CA HIS A 80 14.29 -5.43 -0.95
C HIS A 80 13.55 -4.62 -2.03
N GLU A 81 13.61 -5.07 -3.28
CA GLU A 81 13.05 -4.34 -4.42
C GLU A 81 11.57 -4.00 -4.26
N LEU A 82 10.75 -4.92 -3.72
CA LEU A 82 9.32 -4.70 -3.47
C LEU A 82 9.08 -3.54 -2.49
N VAL A 83 9.91 -3.43 -1.44
CA VAL A 83 9.84 -2.31 -0.48
C VAL A 83 10.20 -1.01 -1.20
N LEU A 84 11.27 -1.01 -1.98
CA LEU A 84 11.73 0.17 -2.72
C LEU A 84 10.72 0.63 -3.79
N LYS A 85 9.99 -0.30 -4.42
CA LYS A 85 8.95 -0.01 -5.42
C LYS A 85 7.73 0.69 -4.81
N LEU A 86 7.36 0.35 -3.58
CA LEU A 86 6.19 0.92 -2.89
C LEU A 86 6.49 2.25 -2.19
N LYS A 87 7.71 2.45 -1.68
CA LYS A 87 8.14 3.66 -0.95
C LYS A 87 7.72 4.98 -1.63
N PRO A 88 7.89 5.17 -2.96
CA PRO A 88 7.53 6.42 -3.63
C PRO A 88 6.04 6.81 -3.57
N MET A 89 5.14 5.85 -3.28
CA MET A 89 3.70 6.08 -3.17
C MET A 89 3.30 6.69 -1.81
N VAL A 90 4.18 6.58 -0.81
CA VAL A 90 3.97 7.17 0.52
C VAL A 90 4.47 8.61 0.50
N LYS A 91 3.61 9.56 0.91
CA LYS A 91 3.87 10.99 0.89
C LYS A 91 3.66 11.60 2.27
N GLY A 92 4.49 12.57 2.64
CA GLY A 92 4.43 13.15 3.99
C GLY A 92 4.98 12.19 5.04
N GLU A 93 5.58 12.75 6.09
CA GLU A 93 6.19 11.97 7.17
C GLU A 93 5.29 11.91 8.42
N GLU A 94 4.30 12.80 8.48
CA GLU A 94 3.42 12.92 9.63
C GLU A 94 2.32 11.84 9.59
N ASN A 95 2.08 11.20 10.73
CA ASN A 95 1.03 10.19 10.93
C ASN A 95 1.17 8.91 10.09
N LEU A 96 2.39 8.55 9.67
CA LEU A 96 2.64 7.23 9.10
C LEU A 96 2.57 6.14 10.18
N PRO A 97 1.94 4.98 9.87
CA PRO A 97 2.00 3.80 10.71
C PRO A 97 3.44 3.47 11.13
N ILE A 98 3.67 3.21 12.41
CA ILE A 98 4.99 2.81 12.91
C ILE A 98 5.25 1.30 12.78
N SER A 99 4.21 0.51 12.50
CA SER A 99 4.28 -0.93 12.30
C SER A 99 3.17 -1.44 11.38
N ALA A 100 3.22 -2.72 11.00
CA ALA A 100 2.17 -3.39 10.25
C ALA A 100 0.85 -3.54 11.04
N ASP A 101 0.88 -3.42 12.38
CA ASP A 101 -0.27 -3.58 13.28
C ASP A 101 -0.93 -2.26 13.66
N ASP A 102 -0.42 -1.13 13.15
CA ASP A 102 -0.94 0.20 13.47
C ASP A 102 -2.19 0.53 12.64
N PHE A 103 -3.31 -0.04 13.09
CA PHE A 103 -4.65 0.16 12.54
C PHE A 103 -5.45 1.24 13.28
N ASN A 104 -4.80 2.03 14.14
CA ASN A 104 -5.47 3.09 14.89
C ASN A 104 -5.93 4.19 13.92
N LYS A 105 -7.21 4.15 13.55
CA LYS A 105 -7.77 5.05 12.54
C LYS A 105 -9.14 5.57 12.95
N LYS A 106 -9.36 6.87 12.81
CA LYS A 106 -10.69 7.44 12.60
C LYS A 106 -11.15 7.06 11.20
N LYS A 107 -12.12 6.15 11.10
CA LYS A 107 -12.77 5.87 9.82
C LYS A 107 -13.71 7.02 9.48
N TRP A 108 -13.92 7.29 8.20
CA TRP A 108 -14.78 8.39 7.74
C TRP A 108 -16.22 8.31 8.28
N PHE A 109 -16.65 7.11 8.67
CA PHE A 109 -17.95 6.82 9.27
C PHE A 109 -17.95 6.74 10.81
N GLN A 110 -16.80 6.94 11.46
CA GLN A 110 -16.68 6.98 12.91
C GLN A 110 -16.69 8.45 13.35
N HIS A 111 -17.85 8.91 13.81
CA HIS A 111 -18.06 10.23 14.40
C HIS A 111 -17.57 10.29 15.85
#